data_AF-A0A3P6SZU2-F1
#
_entry.id   AF-A0A3P6SZU2-F1
#
_cell.length_a   1.000
_cell.length_b   1.000
_cell.length_c   1.000
_cell.angle_alpha   90.00
_cell.angle_beta   90.00
_cell.angle_gamma   90.00
#
_symmetry.space_group_name_H-M   'P 1'
#
loop_
_entity.id
_entity.type
_entity.pdbx_description
1 polymer ?
#
loop_
_entity_poly.entity_id
_entity_poly.type
_entity_poly.pdbx_seq_one_letter_code
_entity_poly.pdbx_strand_id
1 'polypeptide(L)'
;MSAILSTFLSKTSINGLLNRGKMFVFSTDRINTFLDIPPEWISADKKLLDLGAGDGGITAKLSGIYGTIYTTEMSQVPIYLKVMQWRLRQQNFLEEDVEKWSSTARQYNLISALNLLDRSVYLTAVFPLFLLSFCF
;
A
#
# COMPACT_ATOMS: atom_id res chain seq x y z
N MET A 1 21.69 18.03 -2.30
CA MET A 1 20.97 16.83 -2.80
C MET A 1 19.46 17.04 -2.94
N SER A 2 18.74 17.49 -1.90
CA SER A 2 17.27 17.63 -1.95
C SER A 2 16.74 18.77 -2.84
N ALA A 3 17.52 19.83 -3.07
CA ALA A 3 17.08 21.05 -3.77
C ALA A 3 16.97 20.90 -5.30
N ILE A 4 17.67 19.93 -5.90
CA ILE A 4 17.63 19.69 -7.36
C ILE A 4 16.42 18.81 -7.72
N LEU A 5 15.99 17.95 -6.80
CA LEU A 5 14.82 17.07 -6.98
C LEU A 5 13.50 17.80 -6.71
N SER A 6 13.49 18.93 -5.99
CA SER A 6 12.26 19.64 -5.62
C SER A 6 11.60 20.44 -6.74
N THR A 7 12.27 20.61 -7.89
CA THR A 7 11.70 21.28 -9.06
C THR A 7 10.73 20.40 -9.84
N PHE A 8 10.86 19.07 -9.71
CA PHE A 8 10.02 18.11 -10.41
C PHE A 8 9.36 17.10 -9.47
N LEU A 9 9.94 16.84 -8.29
CA LEU A 9 9.46 15.88 -7.29
C LEU A 9 8.81 16.53 -6.07
N SER A 10 7.66 15.99 -5.67
CA SER A 10 7.02 16.35 -4.40
C SER A 10 7.91 15.96 -3.20
N LYS A 11 7.75 16.66 -2.07
CA LYS A 11 8.51 16.36 -0.83
C LYS A 11 8.36 14.88 -0.41
N THR A 12 7.17 14.29 -0.57
CA THR A 12 6.91 12.87 -0.33
C THR A 12 7.74 11.96 -1.23
N SER A 13 7.92 12.34 -2.50
CA SER A 13 8.70 11.57 -3.47
C SER A 13 10.20 11.63 -3.21
N ILE A 14 10.71 12.80 -2.80
CA ILE A 14 12.11 12.96 -2.37
C ILE A 14 12.36 12.15 -1.11
N ASN A 15 11.44 12.20 -0.15
CA ASN A 15 11.49 11.43 1.07
C ASN A 15 11.45 9.92 0.78
N GLY A 16 10.55 9.47 -0.11
CA GLY A 16 10.53 8.09 -0.61
C GLY A 16 11.88 7.70 -1.21
N LEU A 17 12.37 8.46 -2.21
CA LEU A 17 13.64 8.19 -2.90
C LEU A 17 14.86 8.15 -1.95
N LEU A 18 14.91 9.05 -0.97
CA LEU A 18 15.98 9.13 0.03
C LEU A 18 15.75 8.22 1.25
N ASN A 19 14.67 7.44 1.28
CA ASN A 19 14.25 6.61 2.41
C ASN A 19 14.12 7.40 3.72
N ARG A 20 13.61 8.63 3.65
CA ARG A 20 13.32 9.53 4.78
C ARG A 20 11.82 9.72 4.92
N GLY A 21 11.33 10.15 6.09
CA GLY A 21 9.92 10.52 6.29
C GLY A 21 8.94 9.33 6.23
N LYS A 22 9.35 8.15 6.72
CA LYS A 22 8.48 6.97 6.76
C LYS A 22 7.18 7.27 7.52
N MET A 23 6.05 6.95 6.92
CA MET A 23 4.72 7.06 7.55
C MET A 23 4.47 5.85 8.45
N PHE A 24 4.16 6.10 9.71
CA PHE A 24 3.79 5.07 10.68
C PHE A 24 2.30 5.22 10.99
N VAL A 25 1.46 4.37 10.38
CA VAL A 25 0.02 4.34 10.72
C VAL A 25 -0.23 3.46 11.95
N PHE A 26 0.48 2.33 12.06
CA PHE A 26 0.34 1.39 13.18
C PHE A 26 1.70 0.93 13.73
N SER A 27 1.72 0.60 15.03
CA SER A 27 2.71 -0.30 15.64
C SER A 27 2.31 -1.75 15.36
N THR A 28 3.27 -2.63 15.11
CA THR A 28 3.03 -4.05 14.78
C THR A 28 2.15 -4.74 15.83
N ASP A 29 2.34 -4.46 17.11
CA ASP A 29 1.57 -5.12 18.18
C ASP A 29 0.08 -4.72 18.20
N ARG A 30 -0.25 -3.51 17.73
CA ARG A 30 -1.63 -2.99 17.74
C ARG A 30 -2.44 -3.49 16.56
N ILE A 31 -1.79 -3.85 15.47
CA ILE A 31 -2.49 -4.25 14.25
C ILE A 31 -3.14 -5.63 14.40
N ASN A 32 -2.52 -6.55 15.14
CA ASN A 32 -3.08 -7.87 15.41
C ASN A 32 -4.36 -7.78 16.24
N THR A 33 -4.35 -6.96 17.30
CA THR A 33 -5.55 -6.71 18.11
C THR A 33 -6.63 -6.00 17.30
N PHE A 34 -6.24 -5.06 16.46
CA PHE A 34 -7.19 -4.29 15.66
C PHE A 34 -7.87 -5.12 14.57
N LEU A 35 -7.12 -5.98 13.90
CA LEU A 35 -7.62 -6.89 12.87
C LEU A 35 -8.27 -8.16 13.44
N ASP A 36 -8.29 -8.31 14.77
CA ASP A 36 -8.81 -9.48 15.48
C ASP A 36 -8.28 -10.80 14.91
N ILE A 37 -6.95 -10.87 14.73
CA ILE A 37 -6.29 -12.04 14.12
C ILE A 37 -6.38 -13.23 15.08
N PRO A 38 -7.02 -14.35 14.68
CA PRO A 38 -7.21 -15.47 15.57
C PRO A 38 -5.92 -16.30 15.76
N PRO A 39 -5.77 -17.07 16.86
CA PRO A 39 -4.56 -17.83 17.13
C PRO A 39 -4.17 -18.86 16.06
N GLU A 40 -5.14 -19.41 15.34
CA GLU A 40 -4.96 -20.36 14.23
C GLU A 40 -4.59 -19.71 12.90
N TRP A 41 -4.32 -18.40 12.89
CA TRP A 41 -3.98 -17.67 11.68
C TRP A 41 -2.62 -18.08 11.09
N ILE A 42 -2.65 -18.71 9.92
CA ILE A 42 -1.45 -19.14 9.20
C ILE A 42 -1.13 -18.12 8.11
N SER A 43 -0.23 -17.17 8.37
CA SER A 43 0.07 -16.09 7.41
C SER A 43 0.32 -16.58 5.97
N ALA A 44 1.00 -17.72 5.79
CA ALA A 44 1.34 -18.27 4.49
C ALA A 44 0.14 -18.52 3.54
N ASP A 45 -1.07 -18.77 4.06
CA ASP A 45 -2.27 -19.01 3.25
C ASP A 45 -3.13 -17.74 3.05
N LYS A 46 -2.72 -16.60 3.64
CA LYS A 46 -3.49 -15.36 3.67
C LYS A 46 -3.00 -14.37 2.61
N LYS A 47 -3.98 -13.71 1.98
CA LYS A 47 -3.77 -12.75 0.89
C LYS A 47 -4.19 -11.35 1.31
N LEU A 48 -3.31 -10.38 1.10
CA LEU A 48 -3.57 -8.95 1.27
C LEU A 48 -3.61 -8.29 -0.11
N LEU A 49 -4.54 -7.35 -0.31
CA LEU A 49 -4.45 -6.33 -1.35
C LEU A 49 -4.29 -4.96 -0.69
N ASP A 50 -3.19 -4.26 -0.96
CA ASP A 50 -2.96 -2.89 -0.52
C ASP A 50 -3.12 -1.91 -1.68
N LEU A 51 -4.15 -1.08 -1.60
CA LEU A 51 -4.51 -0.12 -2.62
C LEU A 51 -3.71 1.18 -2.43
N GLY A 52 -2.97 1.59 -3.46
CA GLY A 52 -2.11 2.77 -3.40
C GLY A 52 -0.96 2.62 -2.40
N ALA A 53 -0.23 1.50 -2.50
CA ALA A 53 0.84 1.12 -1.57
C ALA A 53 2.03 2.10 -1.56
N GLY A 54 2.15 2.99 -2.55
CA GLY A 54 3.25 3.94 -2.67
C GLY A 54 4.58 3.22 -2.72
N ASP A 55 5.44 3.49 -1.72
CA ASP A 55 6.78 2.92 -1.65
C ASP A 55 6.85 1.59 -0.87
N GLY A 56 5.71 1.09 -0.37
CA GLY A 56 5.56 -0.17 0.36
C GLY A 56 5.89 -0.10 1.85
N GLY A 57 6.25 1.07 2.40
CA GLY A 57 6.71 1.18 3.79
C GLY A 57 5.69 0.73 4.84
N ILE A 58 4.40 0.98 4.61
CA ILE A 58 3.32 0.53 5.49
C ILE A 58 2.96 -0.93 5.19
N THR A 59 2.85 -1.28 3.90
CA THR A 59 2.59 -2.64 3.42
C THR A 59 3.58 -3.65 4.01
N ALA A 60 4.85 -3.30 4.14
CA ALA A 60 5.88 -4.13 4.74
C ALA A 60 5.57 -4.56 6.18
N LYS A 61 4.84 -3.75 6.95
CA LYS A 61 4.43 -4.13 8.32
C LYS A 61 3.34 -5.21 8.33
N LEU A 62 2.56 -5.30 7.26
CA LEU A 62 1.52 -6.31 7.09
C LEU A 62 2.09 -7.65 6.58
N SER A 63 3.33 -7.68 6.08
CA SER A 63 3.97 -8.90 5.58
C SER A 63 4.20 -9.98 6.64
N GLY A 64 4.25 -9.61 7.92
CA GLY A 64 4.27 -10.59 9.01
C GLY A 64 2.92 -11.28 9.25
N ILE A 65 1.83 -10.76 8.68
CA ILE A 65 0.46 -11.24 8.91
C ILE A 65 -0.09 -11.94 7.65
N TYR A 66 0.31 -11.49 6.47
CA TYR A 66 -0.13 -12.03 5.18
C TYR A 66 1.07 -12.52 4.36
N GLY A 67 1.02 -13.76 3.89
CA GLY A 67 2.11 -14.40 3.16
C GLY A 67 2.13 -14.08 1.67
N THR A 68 0.98 -13.71 1.09
CA THR A 68 0.91 -13.20 -0.28
C THR A 68 0.38 -11.78 -0.27
N ILE A 69 1.18 -10.83 -0.76
CA ILE A 69 0.83 -9.41 -0.79
C ILE A 69 0.70 -8.95 -2.23
N TYR A 70 -0.48 -8.42 -2.54
CA TYR A 70 -0.77 -7.71 -3.76
C TYR A 70 -0.83 -6.21 -3.48
N THR A 71 -0.32 -5.41 -4.41
CA THR A 71 -0.26 -3.95 -4.26
C THR A 71 -0.69 -3.27 -5.55
N THR A 72 -1.46 -2.20 -5.45
CA THR A 72 -1.67 -1.27 -6.56
C THR A 72 -0.96 0.05 -6.27
N GLU A 73 -0.56 0.76 -7.31
CA GLU A 73 -0.02 2.12 -7.19
C GLU A 73 -0.48 2.97 -8.38
N MET A 74 -0.92 4.20 -8.10
CA MET A 74 -1.38 5.16 -9.11
C MET A 74 -0.80 6.51 -8.78
N SER A 75 0.34 6.79 -9.40
CA SER A 75 0.99 8.09 -9.36
C SER A 75 0.71 8.79 -10.70
N GLN A 76 0.15 10.01 -10.64
CA GLN A 76 -0.17 10.81 -11.83
C GLN A 76 1.05 11.11 -12.70
N VAL A 77 2.23 11.15 -12.08
CA VAL A 77 3.47 11.46 -12.79
C VAL A 77 4.22 10.15 -13.12
N PRO A 78 4.45 9.83 -14.41
CA PRO A 78 4.89 8.49 -14.85
C PRO A 78 6.22 8.00 -14.26
N ILE A 79 7.18 8.91 -14.03
CA ILE A 79 8.49 8.51 -13.49
C ILE A 79 8.37 8.03 -12.05
N TYR A 80 7.45 8.58 -11.26
CA TYR A 80 7.23 8.14 -9.88
C TYR A 80 6.50 6.83 -9.83
N LEU A 81 5.48 6.65 -10.68
CA LEU A 81 4.78 5.39 -10.78
C LEU A 81 5.78 4.23 -10.97
N LYS A 82 6.71 4.39 -11.92
CA LYS A 82 7.77 3.40 -12.18
C LYS A 82 8.71 3.19 -11.00
N VAL A 83 9.12 4.27 -10.31
CA VAL A 83 10.01 4.18 -9.14
C VAL A 83 9.32 3.46 -7.98
N MET A 84 8.04 3.76 -7.72
CA MET A 84 7.26 3.13 -6.66
C MET A 84 7.02 1.64 -6.95
N GLN A 85 6.55 1.32 -8.16
CA GLN A 85 6.43 -0.07 -8.63
C GLN A 85 7.75 -0.84 -8.49
N TRP A 86 8.88 -0.22 -8.86
CA TRP A 86 10.21 -0.83 -8.66
C TRP A 86 10.49 -1.13 -7.19
N ARG A 87 10.22 -0.21 -6.27
CA ARG A 87 10.41 -0.43 -4.82
C ARG A 87 9.52 -1.53 -4.26
N LEU A 88 8.26 -1.60 -4.69
CA LEU A 88 7.34 -2.66 -4.30
C LEU A 88 7.87 -4.03 -4.75
N ARG A 89 8.39 -4.13 -5.97
CA ARG A 89 9.03 -5.34 -6.49
C ARG A 89 10.29 -5.73 -5.72
N GLN A 90 11.09 -4.77 -5.25
CA GLN A 90 12.25 -5.05 -4.38
C GLN A 90 11.84 -5.69 -3.03
N GLN A 91 10.59 -5.51 -2.61
CA GLN A 91 10.03 -6.13 -1.39
C GLN A 91 9.28 -7.43 -1.67
N ASN A 92 9.34 -7.95 -2.90
CA ASN A 92 8.63 -9.15 -3.37
C ASN A 92 7.10 -9.03 -3.32
N PHE A 93 6.55 -7.81 -3.40
CA PHE A 93 5.11 -7.62 -3.55
C PHE A 93 4.67 -7.84 -4.99
N LEU A 94 3.46 -8.37 -5.15
CA LEU A 94 2.85 -8.66 -6.44
C LEU A 94 2.06 -7.44 -6.90
N GLU A 95 2.46 -6.86 -8.02
CA GLU A 95 1.79 -5.69 -8.57
C GLU A 95 0.47 -6.08 -9.24
N GLU A 96 -0.62 -5.44 -8.85
CA GLU A 96 -1.94 -5.58 -9.47
C GLU A 96 -2.34 -4.34 -10.26
N ASP A 97 -3.11 -4.55 -11.31
CA ASP A 97 -3.65 -3.47 -12.14
C ASP A 97 -4.76 -2.73 -11.38
N VAL A 98 -4.58 -1.41 -11.22
CA VAL A 98 -5.50 -0.55 -10.46
C VAL A 98 -6.93 -0.54 -11.02
N GLU A 99 -7.12 -0.81 -12.31
CA GLU A 99 -8.44 -0.84 -12.92
C GLU A 99 -9.04 -2.25 -12.96
N LYS A 100 -8.22 -3.30 -12.80
CA LYS A 100 -8.68 -4.69 -12.95
C LYS A 100 -8.73 -5.49 -11.67
N TRP A 101 -8.08 -5.06 -10.59
CA TRP A 101 -7.98 -5.85 -9.34
C TRP A 101 -9.34 -6.32 -8.83
N SER A 102 -10.39 -5.48 -8.94
CA SER A 102 -11.75 -5.75 -8.48
C SER A 102 -12.54 -6.66 -9.41
N SER A 103 -12.15 -6.74 -10.68
CA SER A 103 -12.75 -7.62 -11.70
C SER A 103 -12.14 -9.01 -11.70
N THR A 104 -11.05 -9.24 -10.95
CA THR A 104 -10.48 -10.56 -10.78
C THR A 104 -11.38 -11.42 -9.88
N ALA A 105 -11.50 -12.72 -10.15
CA ALA A 105 -12.17 -13.67 -9.25
C ALA A 105 -11.36 -13.95 -7.96
N ARG A 106 -10.31 -13.16 -7.69
CA ARG A 106 -9.40 -13.40 -6.58
C ARG A 106 -10.00 -12.87 -5.28
N GLN A 107 -9.99 -13.73 -4.27
CA GLN A 107 -10.38 -13.35 -2.92
C GLN A 107 -9.17 -12.89 -2.11
N TYR A 108 -9.38 -11.88 -1.28
CA TYR A 108 -8.41 -11.32 -0.35
C TYR A 108 -8.95 -11.45 1.07
N ASN A 109 -8.07 -11.75 2.01
CA ASN A 109 -8.41 -11.77 3.44
C ASN A 109 -8.46 -10.36 4.02
N LEU A 110 -7.71 -9.42 3.43
CA LEU A 110 -7.76 -8.00 3.74
C LEU A 110 -7.58 -7.18 2.46
N ILE A 111 -8.37 -6.13 2.31
CA ILE A 111 -8.12 -5.06 1.35
C ILE A 111 -7.87 -3.80 2.17
N SER A 112 -6.65 -3.26 2.08
CA SER A 112 -6.26 -2.02 2.74
C SER A 112 -6.23 -0.87 1.75
N ALA A 113 -6.53 0.33 2.21
CA ALA A 113 -6.48 1.57 1.45
C ALA A 113 -5.90 2.69 2.33
N LEU A 114 -4.72 2.41 2.89
CA LEU A 114 -4.12 3.24 3.92
C LEU A 114 -3.59 4.52 3.27
N ASN A 115 -4.11 5.67 3.73
CA ASN A 115 -3.78 6.99 3.17
C ASN A 115 -4.13 7.13 1.67
N LEU A 116 -5.25 6.53 1.28
CA LEU A 116 -5.77 6.57 -0.09
C LEU A 116 -7.01 7.46 -0.25
N LEU A 117 -7.90 7.50 0.75
CA LEU A 117 -9.22 8.12 0.62
C LEU A 117 -9.21 9.65 0.56
N ASP A 118 -8.12 10.28 0.95
CA ASP A 118 -7.89 11.70 0.74
C ASP A 118 -7.68 12.06 -0.75
N ARG A 119 -7.52 11.05 -1.63
CA ARG A 119 -7.23 11.22 -3.06
C ARG A 119 -8.43 10.81 -3.91
N SER A 120 -9.08 11.81 -4.51
CA SER A 120 -10.31 11.68 -5.31
C SER A 120 -10.28 10.63 -6.43
N VAL A 121 -9.10 10.30 -6.95
CA VAL A 121 -8.93 9.36 -8.08
C VAL A 121 -9.27 7.91 -7.71
N TYR A 122 -9.15 7.53 -6.43
CA TYR A 122 -9.42 6.15 -5.98
C TYR A 122 -10.85 5.93 -5.51
N LEU A 123 -11.61 7.00 -5.22
CA LEU A 123 -12.98 6.89 -4.68
C LEU A 123 -13.95 6.19 -5.64
N THR A 124 -13.73 6.26 -6.95
CA THR A 124 -14.57 5.57 -7.95
C THR A 124 -14.32 4.05 -8.02
N ALA A 125 -13.15 3.57 -7.59
CA ALA A 125 -12.76 2.16 -7.71
C ALA A 125 -13.08 1.31 -6.47
N VAL A 126 -13.33 1.92 -5.30
CA VAL A 126 -13.34 1.23 -3.99
C VAL A 126 -14.74 1.18 -3.33
N PHE A 127 -15.79 1.68 -3.99
CA PHE A 127 -17.06 2.00 -3.33
C PHE A 127 -17.94 0.83 -2.77
N PRO A 128 -17.67 -0.49 -2.95
CA PRO A 128 -18.46 -1.50 -2.25
C PRO A 128 -17.74 -2.26 -1.12
N LEU A 129 -16.48 -1.96 -0.77
CA LEU A 129 -15.70 -2.80 0.18
C LEU A 129 -15.34 -2.09 1.48
N PHE A 130 -15.45 -2.82 2.61
CA PHE A 130 -15.09 -2.39 3.96
C PHE A 130 -13.71 -1.72 3.96
N LEU A 131 -13.72 -0.41 4.18
CA LEU A 131 -12.60 0.48 3.94
C LEU A 131 -12.00 0.89 5.28
N LEU A 132 -10.79 0.41 5.56
CA LEU A 132 -9.96 0.95 6.63
C LEU A 132 -9.25 2.21 6.11
N SER A 133 -9.92 3.34 6.28
CA SER A 133 -9.32 4.65 6.05
C SER A 133 -9.04 5.35 7.36
N PHE A 134 -7.77 5.59 7.64
CA PHE A 134 -7.35 6.54 8.64
C PHE A 134 -6.70 7.72 7.89
N CYS A 135 -7.46 8.81 7.74
CA CYS A 135 -6.89 10.12 7.46
C CYS A 135 -6.25 10.64 8.77
N PHE A 136 -4.99 11.07 8.70
CA PHE A 136 -4.42 12.00 9.68
C PHE A 136 -4.18 13.34 9.00
#